data_AF-A0A8C4XDA9-F1
#
_entry.id   AF-A0A8C4XDA9-F1
#
_cell.length_a   1.000
_cell.length_b   1.000
_cell.length_c   1.000
_cell.angle_alpha   90.00
_cell.angle_beta   90.00
_cell.angle_gamma   90.00
#
_symmetry.space_group_name_H-M   'P 1'
#
loop_
_entity.id
_entity.type
_entity.pdbx_description
1 polymer ?
#
loop_
_entity_poly.entity_id
_entity_poly.type
_entity_poly.pdbx_seq_one_letter_code
_entity_poly.pdbx_strand_id
1 'polypeptide(L)'
;MLLLIILNILLCSNFSVAQLVECYTTFLEDKGECKDILGYDIQQTDCCLNPKYGFRGQDGKCNSCRKAQWGPWSPWGACSVSCREGVKIRWRACYGIGRCKDASQTLQTMSCRDQECCPVNGGWSTWGPWQPCSVTCKSGVRKRERSCTNPSPSCGGQCIGSNNETEICDTLLICPTHGSWASWEVWGPCSGICKVEGSQNIPFQQRTRRCSDPPPSVNPRGNDCPGTPIETQECNHLPLCPVHGSWSEWVTVSECPVTCGLGLQLQKRECNNPAPKHNGQQCPGENSRKAVCNTNVHCPVDGRWTEWEEWSDCKRHGRRNISCSATAGMQSRTRSCVGREFEGDFCDGDSSDNRGCYNIEGCSMEGKWSEWSNWGFCEPPCGARSIKTRSRHCTPIYPAYPEYVGQYKNLKAFFWGESDQSCPPIPPYNSNDVITETAQCQEVPICESVMRLRNRT
;
A
#
# COMPACT_ATOMS: atom_id res chain seq x y z
N MET A 1 14.60 -10.66 -64.26
CA MET A 1 14.23 -9.48 -63.44
C MET A 1 12.82 -9.65 -62.86
N LEU A 2 12.57 -10.67 -62.02
CA LEU A 2 11.23 -10.88 -61.41
C LEU A 2 11.21 -11.88 -60.22
N LEU A 3 12.31 -12.01 -59.47
CA LEU A 3 12.40 -13.05 -58.42
C LEU A 3 13.21 -12.64 -57.17
N LEU A 4 13.30 -11.33 -56.89
CA LEU A 4 14.09 -10.76 -55.77
C LEU A 4 13.32 -9.74 -54.91
N ILE A 5 11.98 -9.63 -55.07
CA ILE A 5 11.15 -8.62 -54.39
C ILE A 5 10.19 -9.22 -53.34
N ILE A 6 10.04 -10.56 -53.29
CA ILE A 6 9.08 -11.25 -52.38
C ILE A 6 9.78 -11.94 -51.20
N LEU A 7 10.93 -11.40 -50.74
CA LEU A 7 11.60 -11.86 -49.52
C LEU A 7 12.12 -10.71 -48.63
N ASN A 8 11.41 -9.57 -48.64
CA ASN A 8 11.68 -8.42 -47.76
C ASN A 8 10.40 -7.65 -47.35
N ILE A 9 9.25 -8.33 -47.27
CA ILE A 9 7.99 -7.79 -46.75
C ILE A 9 7.48 -8.68 -45.60
N LEU A 10 8.35 -8.96 -44.63
CA LEU A 10 8.02 -9.76 -43.43
C LEU A 10 8.69 -9.24 -42.14
N LEU A 11 9.22 -8.02 -42.19
CA LEU A 11 9.69 -7.26 -41.02
C LEU A 11 9.19 -5.81 -41.14
N CYS A 12 8.94 -5.18 -39.99
CA CYS A 12 8.41 -3.81 -39.85
C CYS A 12 6.91 -3.60 -40.16
N SER A 13 6.05 -4.57 -39.84
CA SER A 13 4.81 -4.21 -39.13
C SER A 13 5.11 -4.15 -37.63
N ASN A 14 5.48 -2.97 -37.13
CA ASN A 14 5.44 -2.69 -35.69
C ASN A 14 3.97 -2.61 -35.25
N PHE A 15 3.31 -3.78 -35.18
CA PHE A 15 2.13 -3.94 -34.35
C PHE A 15 2.57 -3.70 -32.91
N SER A 16 2.36 -2.47 -32.44
CA SER A 16 2.34 -2.20 -31.00
C SER A 16 1.26 -3.11 -30.44
N VAL A 17 1.65 -4.20 -29.79
CA VAL A 17 0.71 -5.10 -29.10
C VAL A 17 -0.09 -4.23 -28.15
N ALA A 18 -1.41 -4.21 -28.31
CA ALA A 18 -2.29 -3.42 -27.47
C ALA A 18 -2.15 -3.92 -26.04
N GLN A 19 -1.38 -3.20 -25.22
CA GLN A 19 -1.08 -3.61 -23.86
C GLN A 19 -2.32 -3.38 -23.01
N LEU A 20 -3.03 -4.48 -22.72
CA LEU A 20 -4.16 -4.48 -21.82
C LEU A 20 -3.68 -4.40 -20.36
N VAL A 21 -4.37 -3.58 -19.57
CA VAL A 21 -4.00 -3.24 -18.19
C VAL A 21 -5.24 -3.18 -17.30
N GLU A 22 -5.03 -3.38 -16.00
CA GLU A 22 -5.99 -2.93 -14.99
C GLU A 22 -5.87 -1.41 -14.89
N CYS A 23 -6.94 -0.66 -15.12
CA CYS A 23 -6.96 0.80 -15.05
C CYS A 23 -7.59 1.29 -13.74
N TYR A 24 -7.05 2.36 -13.18
CA TYR A 24 -7.42 2.91 -11.88
C TYR A 24 -7.57 4.43 -11.96
N THR A 25 -8.62 4.98 -11.35
CA THR A 25 -8.89 6.42 -11.42
C THR A 25 -7.88 7.26 -10.63
N THR A 26 -7.11 6.65 -9.73
CA THR A 26 -6.14 7.35 -8.88
C THR A 26 -4.81 6.58 -8.80
N PHE A 27 -3.71 7.28 -9.08
CA PHE A 27 -2.36 6.85 -8.73
C PHE A 27 -1.85 7.59 -7.48
N LEU A 28 -1.46 6.87 -6.44
CA LEU A 28 -0.91 7.41 -5.19
C LEU A 28 0.62 7.44 -5.27
N GLU A 29 1.19 8.61 -5.61
CA GLU A 29 2.64 8.77 -5.81
C GLU A 29 3.47 8.49 -4.55
N ASP A 30 2.92 8.75 -3.35
CA ASP A 30 3.54 8.52 -2.05
C ASP A 30 3.79 7.04 -1.73
N LYS A 31 2.91 6.16 -2.22
CA LYS A 31 2.98 4.69 -1.98
C LYS A 31 3.36 3.88 -3.21
N GLY A 32 3.19 4.45 -4.41
CA GLY A 32 3.24 3.68 -5.65
C GLY A 32 2.01 2.79 -5.85
N GLU A 33 0.88 3.15 -5.25
CA GLU A 33 -0.34 2.34 -5.22
C GLU A 33 -1.40 2.83 -6.21
N CYS A 34 -2.18 1.88 -6.73
CA CYS A 34 -3.29 2.10 -7.64
C CYS A 34 -4.59 1.97 -6.86
N LYS A 35 -5.44 3.00 -6.88
CA LYS A 35 -6.68 3.04 -6.10
C LYS A 35 -7.89 3.28 -6.99
N ASP A 36 -9.03 2.72 -6.57
CA ASP A 36 -10.35 2.90 -7.19
C ASP A 36 -10.35 2.41 -8.65
N ILE A 37 -10.40 1.07 -8.79
CA ILE A 37 -10.34 0.39 -10.07
C ILE A 37 -11.48 0.82 -10.98
N LEU A 38 -11.11 1.18 -12.20
CA LEU A 38 -12.01 1.63 -13.25
C LEU A 38 -12.47 0.46 -14.12
N GLY A 39 -11.54 -0.45 -14.44
CA GLY A 39 -11.85 -1.70 -15.11
C GLY A 39 -10.61 -2.54 -15.43
N TYR A 40 -10.86 -3.76 -15.87
CA TYR A 40 -9.87 -4.73 -16.34
C TYR A 40 -9.84 -4.74 -17.87
N ASP A 41 -8.77 -5.29 -18.45
CA ASP A 41 -8.61 -5.48 -19.90
C ASP A 41 -8.79 -4.20 -20.74
N ILE A 42 -8.36 -3.06 -20.19
CA ILE A 42 -8.41 -1.75 -20.86
C ILE A 42 -7.09 -1.51 -21.59
N GLN A 43 -7.11 -0.92 -22.79
CA GLN A 43 -5.87 -0.51 -23.46
C GLN A 43 -5.13 0.54 -22.63
N GLN A 44 -3.83 0.39 -22.43
CA GLN A 44 -3.02 1.33 -21.64
C GLN A 44 -3.10 2.77 -22.19
N THR A 45 -3.21 2.94 -23.52
CA THR A 45 -3.42 4.23 -24.18
C THR A 45 -4.70 4.91 -23.72
N ASP A 46 -5.80 4.15 -23.65
CA ASP A 46 -7.12 4.63 -23.27
C ASP A 46 -7.15 4.98 -21.78
N CYS A 47 -6.56 4.13 -20.94
CA CYS A 47 -6.39 4.41 -19.51
C CYS A 47 -5.60 5.72 -19.29
N CYS A 48 -4.56 5.95 -20.09
CA CYS A 48 -3.69 7.10 -20.00
C CYS A 48 -4.12 8.33 -20.82
N LEU A 49 -5.38 8.36 -21.29
CA LEU A 49 -6.04 9.61 -21.67
C LEU A 49 -6.13 10.59 -20.49
N ASN A 50 -6.14 10.10 -19.24
CA ASN A 50 -6.07 10.93 -18.04
C ASN A 50 -4.71 10.76 -17.31
N PRO A 51 -3.90 11.82 -17.16
CA PRO A 51 -2.59 11.75 -16.50
C PRO A 51 -2.66 11.54 -14.98
N LYS A 52 -3.84 11.60 -14.36
CA LYS A 52 -4.04 11.34 -12.92
C LYS A 52 -4.31 9.85 -12.65
N TYR A 53 -4.59 9.07 -13.69
CA TYR A 53 -4.91 7.65 -13.58
C TYR A 53 -3.64 6.81 -13.37
N GLY A 54 -3.84 5.64 -12.76
CA GLY A 54 -2.84 4.60 -12.60
C GLY A 54 -3.20 3.37 -13.43
N PHE A 55 -2.20 2.59 -13.81
CA PHE A 55 -2.41 1.30 -14.46
C PHE A 55 -1.50 0.23 -13.86
N ARG A 56 -1.97 -1.02 -13.88
CA ARG A 56 -1.16 -2.20 -13.53
C ARG A 56 -1.04 -3.10 -14.76
N GLY A 57 0.20 -3.40 -15.14
CA GLY A 57 0.52 -4.32 -16.23
C GLY A 57 0.77 -5.76 -15.75
N GLN A 58 1.27 -6.59 -16.66
CA GLN A 58 1.63 -7.99 -16.38
C GLN A 58 2.75 -8.15 -15.33
N ASP A 59 3.52 -7.09 -15.04
CA ASP A 59 4.53 -7.05 -13.99
C ASP A 59 3.94 -6.92 -12.58
N GLY A 60 2.61 -6.76 -12.46
CA GLY A 60 1.91 -6.54 -11.20
C GLY A 60 2.16 -5.17 -10.57
N LYS A 61 3.05 -4.35 -11.16
CA LYS A 61 3.45 -3.07 -10.61
C LYS A 61 2.47 -1.98 -11.05
N CYS A 62 1.99 -1.22 -10.09
CA CYS A 62 1.23 -0.01 -10.38
C CYS A 62 2.17 1.09 -10.89
N ASN A 63 1.76 1.76 -11.97
CA ASN A 63 2.47 2.88 -12.59
C ASN A 63 1.49 4.02 -12.90
N SER A 64 1.98 5.26 -12.84
CA SER A 64 1.22 6.44 -13.26
C SER A 64 1.09 6.51 -14.78
N CYS A 65 0.03 7.12 -15.29
CA CYS A 65 -0.07 7.49 -16.70
C CYS A 65 0.81 8.70 -17.11
N ARG A 66 1.53 9.32 -16.18
CA ARG A 66 2.51 10.41 -16.44
C ARG A 66 3.81 9.87 -17.04
N LYS A 67 4.61 10.76 -17.64
CA LYS A 67 6.01 10.49 -18.03
C LYS A 67 6.83 10.09 -16.78
N ALA A 68 7.69 9.07 -16.92
CA ALA A 68 8.41 8.42 -15.82
C ALA A 68 9.25 9.38 -14.96
N GLN A 69 8.98 9.38 -13.65
CA GLN A 69 9.59 10.26 -12.66
C GLN A 69 9.83 9.55 -11.32
N TRP A 70 10.76 10.08 -10.55
CA TRP A 70 11.01 9.62 -9.18
C TRP A 70 9.85 10.02 -8.29
N GLY A 71 9.20 9.04 -7.66
CA GLY A 71 8.29 9.31 -6.57
C GLY A 71 9.02 9.92 -5.36
N PRO A 72 8.27 10.44 -4.38
CA PRO A 72 8.83 10.87 -3.11
C PRO A 72 9.60 9.73 -2.41
N TRP A 73 10.49 10.10 -1.51
CA TRP A 73 11.14 9.13 -0.63
C TRP A 73 10.14 8.56 0.37
N SER A 74 10.24 7.25 0.63
CA SER A 74 9.55 6.63 1.77
C SER A 74 9.95 7.34 3.07
N PRO A 75 9.11 7.25 4.12
CA PRO A 75 9.57 7.46 5.49
C PRO A 75 10.85 6.64 5.75
N TRP A 76 11.70 7.14 6.65
CA TRP A 76 12.81 6.33 7.15
C TRP A 76 12.25 5.13 7.91
N GLY A 77 12.74 3.94 7.60
CA GLY A 77 12.50 2.75 8.43
C GLY A 77 13.12 2.89 9.82
N ALA A 78 12.84 1.92 10.69
CA ALA A 78 13.52 1.79 11.97
C ALA A 78 15.05 1.68 11.81
N CYS A 79 15.79 1.98 12.87
CA CYS A 79 17.22 1.70 12.91
C CYS A 79 17.46 0.18 12.83
N SER A 80 18.52 -0.26 12.12
CA SER A 80 18.84 -1.68 11.94
C SER A 80 19.11 -2.42 13.27
N VAL A 81 19.45 -1.66 14.30
CA VAL A 81 19.59 -2.09 15.69
C VAL A 81 18.84 -1.13 16.61
N SER A 82 18.19 -1.65 17.66
CA SER A 82 17.51 -0.84 18.68
C SER A 82 18.48 -0.18 19.68
N CYS A 83 19.77 -0.44 19.55
CA CYS A 83 20.82 -0.01 20.46
C CYS A 83 22.14 0.18 19.71
N ARG A 84 23.06 0.99 20.26
CA ARG A 84 24.33 1.38 19.64
C ARG A 84 24.12 2.11 18.31
N GLU A 85 25.15 2.16 17.47
CA GLU A 85 25.09 2.78 16.16
C GLU A 85 24.70 1.75 15.09
N GLY A 86 23.65 2.05 14.34
CA GLY A 86 23.20 1.27 13.19
C GLY A 86 22.90 2.17 12.00
N VAL A 87 22.13 1.66 11.06
CA VAL A 87 21.61 2.44 9.94
C VAL A 87 20.11 2.29 9.77
N LYS A 88 19.46 3.40 9.42
CA LYS A 88 18.08 3.41 8.94
C LYS A 88 18.08 3.64 7.44
N ILE A 89 17.07 3.09 6.79
CA ILE A 89 17.01 2.97 5.34
C ILE A 89 15.70 3.59 4.85
N ARG A 90 15.76 4.25 3.69
CA ARG A 90 14.59 4.67 2.92
C ARG A 90 14.80 4.36 1.45
N TRP A 91 13.70 4.20 0.72
CA TRP A 91 13.71 3.92 -0.70
C TRP A 91 12.79 4.87 -1.45
N ARG A 92 12.94 4.91 -2.77
CA ARG A 92 11.94 5.46 -3.68
C ARG A 92 11.94 4.65 -4.96
N ALA A 93 10.83 4.68 -5.68
CA ALA A 93 10.72 4.05 -6.98
C ALA A 93 10.47 5.07 -8.08
N CYS A 94 10.82 4.66 -9.30
CA CYS A 94 10.43 5.35 -10.51
C CYS A 94 9.01 4.89 -10.88
N TYR A 95 8.12 5.84 -11.14
CA TYR A 95 6.74 5.61 -11.55
C TYR A 95 6.43 6.41 -12.82
N GLY A 96 5.62 5.83 -13.70
CA GLY A 96 5.24 6.47 -14.95
C GLY A 96 5.76 5.75 -16.19
N ILE A 97 5.35 6.23 -17.35
CA ILE A 97 5.70 5.68 -18.67
C ILE A 97 7.12 6.12 -19.05
N GLY A 98 8.03 5.16 -19.22
CA GLY A 98 9.43 5.38 -19.59
C GLY A 98 10.43 4.95 -18.51
N ARG A 99 11.56 5.66 -18.39
CA ARG A 99 12.61 5.39 -17.39
C ARG A 99 13.11 6.69 -16.77
N CYS A 100 13.31 6.68 -15.46
CA CYS A 100 13.96 7.78 -14.74
C CYS A 100 15.48 7.81 -15.03
N LYS A 101 16.06 9.01 -15.02
CA LYS A 101 17.52 9.18 -15.01
C LYS A 101 18.10 8.71 -13.66
N ASP A 102 19.34 8.22 -13.69
CA ASP A 102 20.15 7.78 -12.54
C ASP A 102 19.50 6.72 -11.64
N ALA A 103 19.42 5.49 -12.17
CA ALA A 103 18.86 4.32 -11.48
C ALA A 103 19.55 3.94 -10.15
N SER A 104 20.71 4.53 -9.84
CA SER A 104 21.40 4.40 -8.55
C SER A 104 20.63 5.05 -7.39
N GLN A 105 19.82 6.09 -7.65
CA GLN A 105 19.13 6.86 -6.61
C GLN A 105 17.80 6.20 -6.16
N THR A 106 17.81 4.89 -5.92
CA THR A 106 16.65 4.11 -5.43
C THR A 106 16.66 3.89 -3.91
N LEU A 107 17.84 3.94 -3.30
CA LEU A 107 18.10 3.55 -1.91
C LEU A 107 18.97 4.61 -1.22
N GLN A 108 18.60 4.98 0.00
CA GLN A 108 19.42 5.81 0.87
C GLN A 108 19.51 5.20 2.27
N THR A 109 20.69 5.33 2.87
CA THR A 109 21.06 4.72 4.14
C THR A 109 21.76 5.76 4.98
N MET A 110 21.31 5.94 6.21
CA MET A 110 21.81 6.98 7.12
C MET A 110 22.06 6.39 8.49
N SER A 111 23.16 6.76 9.15
CA SER A 111 23.45 6.30 10.51
C SER A 111 22.39 6.76 11.51
N CYS A 112 22.05 5.90 12.46
CA CYS A 112 21.14 6.15 13.57
C CYS A 112 21.74 5.62 14.88
N ARG A 113 21.25 6.14 16.01
CA ARG A 113 21.67 5.74 17.36
C ARG A 113 20.49 5.96 18.29
N ASP A 114 19.75 4.88 18.56
CA ASP A 114 18.45 4.98 19.24
C ASP A 114 18.59 4.80 20.77
N GLN A 115 19.47 3.92 21.26
CA GLN A 115 19.71 3.69 22.69
C GLN A 115 21.17 3.26 22.98
N GLU A 116 21.72 3.65 24.14
CA GLU A 116 23.13 3.36 24.49
C GLU A 116 23.41 1.92 24.96
N CYS A 117 22.40 1.22 25.52
CA CYS A 117 22.49 -0.19 25.91
C CYS A 117 21.50 -1.07 25.13
N CYS A 118 21.81 -2.37 25.02
CA CYS A 118 20.96 -3.36 24.39
C CYS A 118 20.19 -4.19 25.43
N PRO A 119 18.92 -4.56 25.20
CA PRO A 119 18.16 -5.41 26.11
C PRO A 119 18.81 -6.80 26.30
N VAL A 120 18.89 -7.26 27.56
CA VAL A 120 19.30 -8.62 27.90
C VAL A 120 18.11 -9.35 28.52
N ASN A 121 17.63 -10.38 27.84
CA ASN A 121 16.49 -11.18 28.26
C ASN A 121 16.80 -12.02 29.51
N GLY A 122 15.80 -12.16 30.38
CA GLY A 122 15.88 -12.94 31.60
C GLY A 122 15.56 -14.43 31.39
N GLY A 123 15.81 -15.22 32.44
CA GLY A 123 15.46 -16.64 32.50
C GLY A 123 14.34 -16.93 33.50
N TRP A 124 13.53 -17.94 33.19
CA TRP A 124 12.48 -18.42 34.08
C TRP A 124 13.05 -19.17 35.29
N SER A 125 12.40 -19.01 36.45
CA SER A 125 12.56 -19.89 37.60
C SER A 125 12.10 -21.32 37.28
N THR A 126 12.43 -22.25 38.16
CA THR A 126 11.76 -23.55 38.21
C THR A 126 10.24 -23.39 38.40
N TRP A 127 9.47 -24.33 37.86
CA TRP A 127 8.02 -24.41 38.03
C TRP A 127 7.62 -24.67 39.49
N GLY A 128 6.52 -24.05 39.93
CA GLY A 128 5.85 -24.36 41.18
C GLY A 128 5.06 -25.68 41.14
N PRO A 129 4.52 -26.12 42.29
CA PRO A 129 3.74 -27.36 42.40
C PRO A 129 2.38 -27.24 41.70
N TRP A 130 1.83 -28.40 41.31
CA TRP A 130 0.47 -28.51 40.77
C TRP A 130 -0.60 -28.32 41.85
N GLN A 131 -1.63 -27.54 41.53
CA GLN A 131 -2.85 -27.39 42.32
C GLN A 131 -3.72 -28.67 42.31
N PRO A 132 -4.67 -28.83 43.26
CA PRO A 132 -5.63 -29.94 43.24
C PRO A 132 -6.60 -29.86 42.04
N CYS A 133 -7.23 -30.99 41.70
CA CYS A 133 -8.08 -31.10 40.51
C CYS A 133 -9.53 -30.61 40.75
N SER A 134 -10.18 -30.07 39.72
CA SER A 134 -11.36 -29.20 39.87
C SER A 134 -12.72 -29.88 40.11
N VAL A 135 -12.86 -31.21 39.97
CA VAL A 135 -14.15 -31.90 40.19
C VAL A 135 -13.96 -33.27 40.86
N THR A 136 -15.03 -33.76 41.47
CA THR A 136 -15.10 -35.10 42.10
C THR A 136 -16.07 -36.06 41.42
N CYS A 137 -16.71 -35.66 40.30
CA CYS A 137 -17.25 -36.62 39.35
C CYS A 137 -17.14 -36.18 37.88
N LYS A 138 -16.86 -37.14 36.99
CA LYS A 138 -16.38 -36.93 35.61
C LYS A 138 -15.08 -36.10 35.52
N SER A 139 -14.72 -35.62 34.33
CA SER A 139 -13.44 -34.96 34.03
C SER A 139 -13.31 -33.50 34.52
N GLY A 140 -12.32 -33.22 35.38
CA GLY A 140 -11.90 -31.88 35.86
C GLY A 140 -10.46 -31.53 35.48
N VAL A 141 -9.90 -30.41 35.99
CA VAL A 141 -8.58 -29.86 35.59
C VAL A 141 -7.76 -29.33 36.79
N ARG A 142 -6.42 -29.33 36.70
CA ARG A 142 -5.43 -28.74 37.66
C ARG A 142 -4.41 -27.81 36.97
N LYS A 143 -3.69 -26.93 37.72
CA LYS A 143 -2.77 -25.89 37.18
C LYS A 143 -1.44 -25.69 37.96
N ARG A 144 -0.40 -25.07 37.34
CA ARG A 144 0.85 -24.57 38.01
C ARG A 144 1.47 -23.35 37.31
N GLU A 145 2.39 -22.64 37.99
CA GLU A 145 3.00 -21.36 37.54
C GLU A 145 4.54 -21.23 37.77
N ARG A 146 5.21 -20.23 37.17
CA ARG A 146 6.66 -19.87 37.33
C ARG A 146 6.94 -18.37 37.16
N SER A 147 8.13 -17.88 37.56
CA SER A 147 8.46 -16.43 37.59
C SER A 147 9.76 -16.07 36.86
N CYS A 148 9.85 -14.86 36.28
CA CYS A 148 11.00 -14.39 35.49
C CYS A 148 12.09 -13.76 36.38
N THR A 149 13.00 -14.58 36.93
CA THR A 149 13.96 -14.14 37.97
C THR A 149 15.36 -14.76 37.91
N ASN A 150 15.63 -15.70 36.99
CA ASN A 150 16.86 -16.49 37.00
C ASN A 150 17.51 -16.62 35.60
N PRO A 151 18.30 -15.63 35.14
CA PRO A 151 18.53 -14.31 35.76
C PRO A 151 17.39 -13.33 35.48
N SER A 152 17.31 -12.25 36.25
CA SER A 152 16.40 -11.12 35.95
C SER A 152 16.84 -10.37 34.68
N PRO A 153 15.91 -9.88 33.84
CA PRO A 153 16.25 -9.11 32.65
C PRO A 153 16.86 -7.74 32.97
N SER A 154 17.61 -7.18 32.03
CA SER A 154 18.22 -5.84 32.14
C SER A 154 18.11 -5.05 30.82
N CYS A 155 18.23 -3.72 30.90
CA CYS A 155 18.08 -2.79 29.75
C CYS A 155 16.79 -3.04 28.92
N GLY A 156 15.69 -3.47 29.56
CA GLY A 156 14.38 -3.67 28.91
C GLY A 156 14.07 -5.08 28.38
N GLY A 157 14.90 -6.10 28.69
CA GLY A 157 14.64 -7.48 28.28
C GLY A 157 13.41 -8.13 28.95
N GLN A 158 12.99 -9.29 28.45
CA GLN A 158 11.84 -10.07 28.97
C GLN A 158 12.16 -11.58 28.98
N CYS A 159 11.42 -12.39 29.75
CA CYS A 159 11.49 -13.86 29.65
C CYS A 159 10.54 -14.37 28.57
N ILE A 160 11.01 -15.29 27.72
CA ILE A 160 10.25 -15.81 26.58
C ILE A 160 9.47 -17.08 26.99
N GLY A 161 8.14 -17.08 26.80
CA GLY A 161 7.24 -18.23 27.04
C GLY A 161 6.10 -17.97 28.03
N SER A 162 5.19 -18.93 28.21
CA SER A 162 4.11 -18.85 29.20
C SER A 162 4.64 -18.97 30.63
N ASN A 163 4.01 -18.29 31.59
CA ASN A 163 4.22 -18.48 33.02
C ASN A 163 3.34 -19.58 33.64
N ASN A 164 2.31 -20.10 32.94
CA ASN A 164 1.25 -20.96 33.50
C ASN A 164 0.96 -22.23 32.64
N GLU A 165 0.50 -23.34 33.26
CA GLU A 165 0.24 -24.67 32.64
C GLU A 165 -0.97 -25.43 33.27
N THR A 166 -1.67 -26.34 32.56
CA THR A 166 -2.93 -27.04 33.01
C THR A 166 -3.15 -28.49 32.50
N GLU A 167 -3.79 -29.40 33.27
CA GLU A 167 -4.00 -30.86 32.96
C GLU A 167 -5.34 -31.46 33.51
N ILE A 168 -5.90 -32.57 32.96
CA ILE A 168 -7.26 -33.16 33.20
C ILE A 168 -7.33 -34.41 34.16
N CYS A 169 -8.46 -34.72 34.83
CA CYS A 169 -8.71 -35.92 35.70
C CYS A 169 -10.20 -36.45 35.72
N ASP A 170 -10.57 -37.74 35.57
CA ASP A 170 -11.97 -38.25 35.30
C ASP A 170 -12.55 -39.35 36.28
N THR A 171 -13.89 -39.61 36.31
CA THR A 171 -14.58 -40.54 37.27
C THR A 171 -15.82 -41.41 36.84
N LEU A 172 -16.36 -41.38 35.61
CA LEU A 172 -17.21 -42.46 34.98
C LEU A 172 -18.44 -43.16 35.71
N LEU A 173 -19.74 -42.97 35.32
CA LEU A 173 -20.90 -43.95 35.40
C LEU A 173 -22.31 -43.45 34.85
N ILE A 174 -23.17 -44.26 34.13
CA ILE A 174 -24.60 -44.00 33.62
C ILE A 174 -25.42 -45.33 33.28
N CYS A 175 -26.80 -45.38 33.14
CA CYS A 175 -27.72 -46.60 32.96
C CYS A 175 -29.03 -46.51 32.01
N PRO A 176 -29.78 -47.62 31.59
CA PRO A 176 -30.92 -47.68 30.56
C PRO A 176 -32.25 -48.60 30.76
N THR A 177 -33.25 -48.71 29.80
CA THR A 177 -34.66 -49.36 29.90
C THR A 177 -35.42 -49.99 28.62
N HIS A 178 -36.74 -50.40 28.66
CA HIS A 178 -37.59 -51.29 27.75
C HIS A 178 -39.00 -50.77 27.19
N GLY A 179 -39.74 -51.47 26.28
CA GLY A 179 -41.07 -51.09 25.66
C GLY A 179 -41.87 -52.16 24.83
N SER A 180 -42.91 -51.96 23.97
CA SER A 180 -43.82 -50.82 23.54
C SER A 180 -43.97 -50.48 21.99
N TRP A 181 -44.89 -49.54 21.57
CA TRP A 181 -45.15 -49.07 20.17
C TRP A 181 -44.61 -47.64 19.96
N ALA A 182 -43.95 -47.35 18.82
CA ALA A 182 -43.74 -45.95 18.41
C ALA A 182 -45.06 -45.32 17.93
N SER A 183 -45.17 -43.99 18.08
CA SER A 183 -46.22 -43.21 17.44
C SER A 183 -46.22 -43.43 15.92
N TRP A 184 -47.34 -43.14 15.26
CA TRP A 184 -47.32 -43.03 13.80
C TRP A 184 -46.23 -42.06 13.38
N GLU A 185 -45.41 -42.48 12.42
CA GLU A 185 -44.56 -41.55 11.70
C GLU A 185 -45.48 -40.47 11.10
N VAL A 186 -44.99 -39.24 11.04
CA VAL A 186 -45.71 -38.16 10.36
C VAL A 186 -45.99 -38.56 8.91
N TRP A 187 -47.02 -37.97 8.30
CA TRP A 187 -47.26 -38.12 6.86
C TRP A 187 -45.96 -37.88 6.09
N GLY A 188 -45.52 -38.90 5.36
CA GLY A 188 -44.40 -38.78 4.43
C GLY A 188 -44.74 -37.75 3.36
N PRO A 189 -43.73 -37.17 2.69
CA PRO A 189 -43.96 -36.09 1.74
C PRO A 189 -44.90 -36.54 0.61
N CYS A 190 -45.74 -35.62 0.15
CA CYS A 190 -46.51 -35.81 -1.08
C CYS A 190 -45.55 -36.12 -2.25
N SER A 191 -45.98 -37.00 -3.17
CA SER A 191 -45.20 -37.43 -4.35
C SER A 191 -44.84 -36.31 -5.34
N GLY A 192 -45.33 -35.09 -5.10
CA GLY A 192 -44.91 -33.83 -5.67
C GLY A 192 -45.21 -32.69 -4.67
N ILE A 193 -44.42 -31.62 -4.70
CA ILE A 193 -44.49 -30.49 -3.75
C ILE A 193 -45.42 -29.35 -4.19
N CYS A 194 -45.88 -29.38 -5.44
CA CYS A 194 -46.73 -28.37 -6.05
C CYS A 194 -47.52 -29.00 -7.21
N LYS A 195 -48.60 -28.34 -7.65
CA LYS A 195 -49.38 -28.74 -8.82
C LYS A 195 -49.10 -27.83 -10.02
N VAL A 196 -49.02 -28.42 -11.20
CA VAL A 196 -48.95 -27.69 -12.47
C VAL A 196 -50.36 -27.35 -12.92
N GLU A 197 -50.59 -26.11 -13.34
CA GLU A 197 -51.90 -25.64 -13.81
C GLU A 197 -52.40 -26.50 -14.99
N GLY A 198 -53.55 -27.15 -14.83
CA GLY A 198 -54.18 -28.01 -15.85
C GLY A 198 -53.73 -29.48 -15.91
N SER A 199 -52.85 -29.97 -15.02
CA SER A 199 -52.40 -31.38 -15.03
C SER A 199 -53.37 -32.34 -14.30
N GLN A 200 -53.49 -33.58 -14.80
CA GLN A 200 -54.30 -34.65 -14.17
C GLN A 200 -53.52 -35.54 -13.17
N ASN A 201 -52.21 -35.37 -13.01
CA ASN A 201 -51.42 -36.13 -12.05
C ASN A 201 -51.40 -35.43 -10.68
N ILE A 202 -52.26 -35.89 -9.75
CA ILE A 202 -52.39 -35.33 -8.39
C ILE A 202 -51.41 -36.04 -7.43
N PRO A 203 -50.57 -35.31 -6.67
CA PRO A 203 -49.69 -35.90 -5.65
C PRO A 203 -50.42 -36.58 -4.49
N PHE A 204 -49.78 -37.59 -3.89
CA PHE A 204 -50.27 -38.37 -2.75
C PHE A 204 -49.18 -38.57 -1.69
N GLN A 205 -49.56 -38.72 -0.42
CA GLN A 205 -48.70 -38.91 0.75
C GLN A 205 -48.98 -40.24 1.47
N GLN A 206 -47.99 -40.75 2.21
CA GLN A 206 -48.08 -42.04 2.92
C GLN A 206 -47.31 -41.98 4.25
N ARG A 207 -47.84 -42.55 5.35
CA ARG A 207 -47.13 -42.71 6.63
C ARG A 207 -47.00 -44.17 7.05
N THR A 208 -46.02 -44.45 7.92
CA THR A 208 -45.82 -45.78 8.50
C THR A 208 -45.71 -45.77 10.04
N ARG A 209 -45.66 -46.92 10.70
CA ARG A 209 -45.38 -47.03 12.15
C ARG A 209 -44.68 -48.33 12.50
N ARG A 210 -43.90 -48.34 13.59
CA ARG A 210 -43.08 -49.49 14.01
C ARG A 210 -43.23 -49.79 15.52
N CYS A 211 -43.25 -51.08 15.86
CA CYS A 211 -43.38 -51.61 17.22
C CYS A 211 -42.02 -51.47 17.94
N SER A 212 -41.68 -50.24 18.37
CA SER A 212 -40.29 -49.88 18.66
C SER A 212 -40.04 -48.72 19.65
N ASP A 213 -41.04 -48.20 20.38
CA ASP A 213 -40.81 -47.15 21.40
C ASP A 213 -41.21 -47.60 22.82
N PRO A 214 -40.30 -48.28 23.53
CA PRO A 214 -39.19 -49.09 22.99
C PRO A 214 -39.66 -50.44 22.39
N PRO A 215 -38.83 -51.27 21.74
CA PRO A 215 -39.26 -52.54 21.16
C PRO A 215 -39.51 -53.64 22.21
N PRO A 216 -40.31 -54.69 21.89
CA PRO A 216 -40.53 -55.83 22.78
C PRO A 216 -39.21 -56.49 23.20
N SER A 217 -39.02 -56.71 24.50
CA SER A 217 -37.84 -57.42 25.02
C SER A 217 -37.82 -58.87 24.55
N VAL A 218 -36.64 -59.39 24.21
CA VAL A 218 -36.50 -60.77 23.71
C VAL A 218 -36.58 -61.80 24.86
N ASN A 219 -36.19 -61.42 26.08
CA ASN A 219 -36.31 -62.27 27.27
C ASN A 219 -36.43 -61.43 28.57
N PRO A 220 -37.55 -61.53 29.34
CA PRO A 220 -38.78 -62.22 28.99
C PRO A 220 -39.41 -61.63 27.72
N ARG A 221 -40.07 -62.48 26.94
CA ARG A 221 -40.58 -62.12 25.61
C ARG A 221 -41.77 -61.17 25.71
N GLY A 222 -41.61 -59.94 25.21
CA GLY A 222 -42.69 -58.96 25.08
C GLY A 222 -43.65 -59.30 23.93
N ASN A 223 -44.85 -58.73 23.97
CA ASN A 223 -45.91 -59.00 22.98
C ASN A 223 -45.68 -58.22 21.67
N ASP A 224 -45.93 -58.90 20.54
CA ASP A 224 -45.93 -58.30 19.22
C ASP A 224 -47.17 -57.40 19.01
N CYS A 225 -47.01 -56.33 18.24
CA CYS A 225 -47.98 -55.25 18.20
C CYS A 225 -49.00 -55.33 17.02
N PRO A 226 -50.33 -55.10 17.23
CA PRO A 226 -51.35 -55.35 16.20
C PRO A 226 -51.73 -54.14 15.31
N GLY A 227 -51.92 -54.41 14.01
CA GLY A 227 -52.45 -53.46 13.01
C GLY A 227 -51.61 -53.39 11.74
N THR A 228 -52.10 -52.73 10.69
CA THR A 228 -51.28 -52.45 9.50
C THR A 228 -50.25 -51.34 9.78
N PRO A 229 -49.07 -51.40 9.14
CA PRO A 229 -48.02 -50.41 9.34
C PRO A 229 -48.04 -49.27 8.33
N ILE A 230 -49.02 -49.14 7.42
CA ILE A 230 -49.04 -48.19 6.29
C ILE A 230 -50.43 -47.55 6.10
N GLU A 231 -50.46 -46.25 5.80
CA GLU A 231 -51.67 -45.46 5.46
C GLU A 231 -51.36 -44.41 4.36
N THR A 232 -52.27 -44.15 3.42
CA THR A 232 -52.06 -43.30 2.21
C THR A 232 -53.21 -42.29 2.00
N GLN A 233 -52.92 -41.07 1.51
CA GLN A 233 -53.90 -39.98 1.27
C GLN A 233 -53.52 -39.06 0.09
N GLU A 234 -54.50 -38.46 -0.59
CA GLU A 234 -54.30 -37.45 -1.66
C GLU A 234 -53.95 -36.04 -1.13
N CYS A 235 -53.08 -35.31 -1.86
CA CYS A 235 -52.59 -33.98 -1.46
C CYS A 235 -53.27 -32.81 -2.21
N ASN A 236 -54.61 -32.71 -2.11
CA ASN A 236 -55.40 -31.69 -2.81
C ASN A 236 -55.13 -30.22 -2.37
N HIS A 237 -54.39 -30.01 -1.29
CA HIS A 237 -54.06 -28.71 -0.70
C HIS A 237 -52.79 -28.04 -1.27
N LEU A 238 -52.09 -28.66 -2.22
CA LEU A 238 -50.81 -28.15 -2.72
C LEU A 238 -50.95 -26.88 -3.60
N PRO A 239 -50.00 -25.92 -3.49
CA PRO A 239 -49.98 -24.68 -4.27
C PRO A 239 -49.51 -24.91 -5.72
N LEU A 240 -49.68 -23.89 -6.57
CA LEU A 240 -49.14 -23.88 -7.93
C LEU A 240 -47.60 -23.86 -7.92
N CYS A 241 -46.99 -24.49 -8.91
CA CYS A 241 -45.52 -24.59 -8.98
C CYS A 241 -44.83 -23.22 -9.19
N PRO A 242 -43.74 -22.93 -8.46
CA PRO A 242 -43.01 -21.68 -8.60
C PRO A 242 -42.37 -21.50 -9.99
N VAL A 243 -42.48 -20.31 -10.56
CA VAL A 243 -41.74 -19.90 -11.76
C VAL A 243 -40.64 -18.94 -11.32
N HIS A 244 -39.39 -19.39 -11.36
CA HIS A 244 -38.23 -18.58 -11.00
C HIS A 244 -38.00 -17.45 -12.01
N GLY A 245 -37.61 -16.27 -11.52
CA GLY A 245 -37.29 -15.15 -12.40
C GLY A 245 -35.92 -15.31 -13.07
N SER A 246 -35.78 -14.75 -14.26
CA SER A 246 -34.49 -14.54 -14.91
C SER A 246 -34.34 -13.11 -15.44
N TRP A 247 -33.08 -12.69 -15.53
CA TRP A 247 -32.68 -11.33 -15.86
C TRP A 247 -32.89 -11.00 -17.34
N SER A 248 -33.25 -9.74 -17.62
CA SER A 248 -33.12 -9.13 -18.93
C SER A 248 -31.65 -8.93 -19.32
N GLU A 249 -31.43 -8.59 -20.58
CA GLU A 249 -30.16 -7.98 -21.01
C GLU A 249 -29.87 -6.67 -20.26
N TRP A 250 -28.59 -6.30 -20.23
CA TRP A 250 -28.12 -5.06 -19.62
C TRP A 250 -28.35 -3.86 -20.55
N VAL A 251 -29.03 -2.83 -20.05
CA VAL A 251 -29.27 -1.57 -20.75
C VAL A 251 -28.48 -0.45 -20.08
N THR A 252 -27.78 0.37 -20.85
CA THR A 252 -27.14 1.60 -20.37
C THR A 252 -28.19 2.65 -20.05
N VAL A 253 -28.17 3.20 -18.83
CA VAL A 253 -29.17 4.15 -18.32
C VAL A 253 -28.59 5.51 -17.91
N SER A 254 -27.29 5.72 -18.10
CA SER A 254 -26.65 7.03 -17.96
C SER A 254 -25.67 7.28 -19.11
N GLU A 255 -25.46 8.53 -19.45
CA GLU A 255 -24.31 8.93 -20.27
C GLU A 255 -22.99 8.76 -19.49
N CYS A 256 -21.86 9.00 -20.15
CA CYS A 256 -20.55 8.98 -19.50
C CYS A 256 -20.41 10.23 -18.61
N PRO A 257 -20.10 10.10 -17.30
CA PRO A 257 -20.12 11.23 -16.37
C PRO A 257 -18.88 12.14 -16.48
N VAL A 258 -17.98 11.87 -17.42
CA VAL A 258 -16.73 12.62 -17.66
C VAL A 258 -16.71 13.13 -19.10
N THR A 259 -16.09 14.29 -19.30
CA THR A 259 -15.88 14.88 -20.64
C THR A 259 -14.57 14.40 -21.28
N CYS A 260 -13.62 13.91 -20.48
CA CYS A 260 -12.31 13.43 -20.93
C CYS A 260 -11.96 12.07 -20.30
N GLY A 261 -11.15 11.30 -21.02
CA GLY A 261 -10.65 10.00 -20.63
C GLY A 261 -11.71 8.92 -20.47
N LEU A 262 -11.54 8.11 -19.43
CA LEU A 262 -12.43 7.00 -19.10
C LEU A 262 -13.28 7.33 -17.87
N GLY A 263 -14.56 6.94 -17.92
CA GLY A 263 -15.52 7.07 -16.83
C GLY A 263 -16.32 5.78 -16.59
N LEU A 264 -17.29 5.86 -15.68
CA LEU A 264 -18.21 4.76 -15.38
C LEU A 264 -19.66 5.16 -15.68
N GLN A 265 -20.24 4.51 -16.68
CA GLN A 265 -21.68 4.60 -17.00
C GLN A 265 -22.46 3.53 -16.23
N LEU A 266 -23.69 3.85 -15.84
CA LEU A 266 -24.57 2.92 -15.14
C LEU A 266 -25.34 2.05 -16.15
N GLN A 267 -25.27 0.73 -15.97
CA GLN A 267 -26.13 -0.22 -16.65
C GLN A 267 -27.11 -0.84 -15.66
N LYS A 268 -28.35 -1.08 -16.10
CA LYS A 268 -29.39 -1.77 -15.33
C LYS A 268 -29.98 -2.93 -16.12
N ARG A 269 -30.57 -3.87 -15.39
CA ARG A 269 -31.34 -5.00 -15.91
C ARG A 269 -32.54 -5.25 -15.01
N GLU A 270 -33.57 -5.87 -15.55
CA GLU A 270 -34.82 -6.16 -14.84
C GLU A 270 -35.05 -7.67 -14.71
N CYS A 271 -35.71 -8.08 -13.64
CA CYS A 271 -36.04 -9.49 -13.39
C CYS A 271 -37.35 -9.85 -14.11
N ASN A 272 -37.35 -9.79 -15.44
CA ASN A 272 -38.57 -9.86 -16.27
C ASN A 272 -38.52 -10.91 -17.40
N ASN A 273 -37.43 -11.68 -17.54
CA ASN A 273 -37.21 -12.61 -18.66
C ASN A 273 -36.91 -14.06 -18.21
N PRO A 274 -37.90 -14.80 -17.64
CA PRO A 274 -39.25 -14.35 -17.31
C PRO A 274 -39.32 -13.68 -15.92
N ALA A 275 -40.43 -13.02 -15.61
CA ALA A 275 -40.72 -12.51 -14.27
C ALA A 275 -41.10 -13.65 -13.30
N PRO A 276 -40.70 -13.59 -12.00
CA PRO A 276 -41.08 -14.61 -11.02
C PRO A 276 -42.60 -14.70 -10.83
N LYS A 277 -43.15 -15.92 -10.70
CA LYS A 277 -44.56 -16.19 -10.36
C LYS A 277 -44.68 -17.31 -9.34
N HIS A 278 -45.83 -17.36 -8.65
CA HIS A 278 -46.20 -18.43 -7.70
C HIS A 278 -45.12 -18.70 -6.62
N ASN A 279 -44.61 -17.66 -5.98
CA ASN A 279 -43.49 -17.69 -5.02
C ASN A 279 -42.15 -18.21 -5.60
N GLY A 280 -41.96 -18.09 -6.92
CA GLY A 280 -40.66 -18.29 -7.55
C GLY A 280 -39.60 -17.34 -7.03
N GLN A 281 -38.36 -17.84 -6.97
CA GLN A 281 -37.21 -17.05 -6.50
C GLN A 281 -37.02 -15.82 -7.39
N GLN A 282 -36.68 -14.70 -6.77
CA GLN A 282 -36.23 -13.51 -7.49
C GLN A 282 -34.84 -13.76 -8.10
N CYS A 283 -34.51 -12.97 -9.12
CA CYS A 283 -33.26 -13.12 -9.87
C CYS A 283 -32.04 -12.86 -8.95
N PRO A 284 -31.05 -13.78 -8.90
CA PRO A 284 -29.90 -13.65 -8.02
C PRO A 284 -28.88 -12.63 -8.54
N GLY A 285 -28.23 -11.91 -7.61
CA GLY A 285 -27.24 -10.87 -7.90
C GLY A 285 -27.82 -9.46 -8.08
N GLU A 286 -27.00 -8.51 -8.49
CA GLU A 286 -27.38 -7.09 -8.57
C GLU A 286 -28.17 -6.76 -9.85
N ASN A 287 -29.09 -5.79 -9.75
CA ASN A 287 -29.87 -5.24 -10.87
C ASN A 287 -29.19 -4.03 -11.56
N SER A 288 -28.07 -3.56 -11.01
CA SER A 288 -27.28 -2.44 -11.52
C SER A 288 -25.79 -2.80 -11.54
N ARG A 289 -25.06 -2.43 -12.59
CA ARG A 289 -23.60 -2.51 -12.63
C ARG A 289 -23.01 -1.24 -13.22
N LYS A 290 -21.75 -0.95 -12.90
CA LYS A 290 -20.97 0.07 -13.61
C LYS A 290 -20.25 -0.58 -14.79
N ALA A 291 -20.25 0.08 -15.93
CA ALA A 291 -19.47 -0.29 -17.10
C ALA A 291 -18.56 0.87 -17.49
N VAL A 292 -17.39 0.58 -18.06
CA VAL A 292 -16.48 1.63 -18.54
C VAL A 292 -17.10 2.34 -19.74
N CYS A 293 -16.91 3.65 -19.82
CA CYS A 293 -17.12 4.46 -21.01
C CYS A 293 -15.82 5.18 -21.36
N ASN A 294 -15.52 5.31 -22.64
CA ASN A 294 -14.33 6.00 -23.16
C ASN A 294 -14.80 7.20 -24.01
N THR A 295 -14.35 8.41 -23.69
CA THR A 295 -14.68 9.61 -24.48
C THR A 295 -13.72 9.82 -25.67
N ASN A 296 -12.59 9.12 -25.70
CA ASN A 296 -11.46 9.31 -26.62
C ASN A 296 -10.87 10.75 -26.62
N VAL A 297 -11.09 11.51 -25.56
CA VAL A 297 -10.56 12.87 -25.37
C VAL A 297 -9.52 12.86 -24.26
N HIS A 298 -8.33 13.40 -24.49
CA HIS A 298 -7.31 13.56 -23.44
C HIS A 298 -7.77 14.58 -22.39
N CYS A 299 -7.51 14.29 -21.11
CA CYS A 299 -7.77 15.24 -20.03
C CYS A 299 -6.68 16.33 -19.96
N PRO A 300 -7.03 17.56 -19.54
CA PRO A 300 -6.07 18.63 -19.35
C PRO A 300 -4.91 18.27 -18.42
N VAL A 301 -3.69 18.69 -18.79
CA VAL A 301 -2.47 18.51 -18.01
C VAL A 301 -1.94 19.89 -17.60
N ASP A 302 -2.10 20.21 -16.32
CA ASP A 302 -1.68 21.49 -15.76
C ASP A 302 -0.14 21.62 -15.77
N GLY A 303 0.33 22.84 -16.00
CA GLY A 303 1.75 23.15 -15.93
C GLY A 303 2.31 23.03 -14.51
N ARG A 304 3.62 22.76 -14.41
CA ARG A 304 4.36 22.79 -13.15
C ARG A 304 5.61 23.65 -13.23
N TRP A 305 5.99 24.24 -12.11
CA TRP A 305 7.25 24.96 -12.00
C TRP A 305 8.45 24.01 -12.14
N THR A 306 9.49 24.47 -12.84
CA THR A 306 10.85 23.97 -12.63
C THR A 306 11.34 24.36 -11.24
N GLU A 307 12.44 23.74 -10.81
CA GLU A 307 13.28 24.36 -9.78
C GLU A 307 13.68 25.78 -10.21
N TRP A 308 13.99 26.61 -9.21
CA TRP A 308 14.55 27.94 -9.45
C TRP A 308 15.94 27.84 -10.06
N GLU A 309 16.22 28.70 -11.04
CA GLU A 309 17.56 28.92 -11.55
C GLU A 309 18.45 29.60 -10.48
N GLU A 310 19.76 29.55 -10.71
CA GLU A 310 20.74 30.23 -9.85
C GLU A 310 20.54 31.75 -9.86
N TRP A 311 20.94 32.41 -8.76
CA TRP A 311 20.83 33.85 -8.63
C TRP A 311 21.78 34.59 -9.58
N SER A 312 21.23 35.51 -10.39
CA SER A 312 22.01 36.40 -11.27
C SER A 312 23.05 37.21 -10.50
N ASP A 313 24.19 37.54 -11.11
CA ASP A 313 25.27 38.34 -10.50
C ASP A 313 24.78 39.54 -9.68
N CYS A 314 25.37 39.74 -8.51
CA CYS A 314 25.04 40.88 -7.65
C CYS A 314 25.50 42.20 -8.28
N LYS A 315 24.55 42.98 -8.83
CA LYS A 315 24.79 44.22 -9.58
C LYS A 315 23.93 45.37 -9.07
N ARG A 316 24.36 46.61 -9.30
CA ARG A 316 23.61 47.84 -8.96
C ARG A 316 23.54 48.76 -10.18
N HIS A 317 22.33 49.13 -10.60
CA HIS A 317 22.14 50.10 -11.67
C HIS A 317 22.88 51.42 -11.37
N GLY A 318 23.60 51.93 -12.36
CA GLY A 318 24.40 53.16 -12.26
C GLY A 318 25.81 52.99 -11.66
N ARG A 319 26.26 51.78 -11.28
CA ARG A 319 27.64 51.54 -10.80
C ARG A 319 28.28 50.36 -11.52
N ARG A 320 29.54 50.52 -11.95
CA ARG A 320 30.29 49.47 -12.69
C ARG A 320 30.75 48.30 -11.82
N ASN A 321 31.11 48.55 -10.57
CA ASN A 321 31.51 47.51 -9.62
C ASN A 321 30.97 47.86 -8.21
N ILE A 322 30.54 46.83 -7.49
CA ILE A 322 30.11 46.89 -6.08
C ILE A 322 30.79 45.83 -5.19
N SER A 323 31.65 44.98 -5.77
CA SER A 323 32.41 43.95 -5.04
C SER A 323 33.24 44.57 -3.90
N CYS A 324 33.37 43.79 -2.82
CA CYS A 324 34.10 44.12 -1.60
C CYS A 324 33.66 45.43 -0.92
N SER A 325 32.39 45.84 -1.08
CA SER A 325 31.89 47.11 -0.56
C SER A 325 30.54 47.00 0.14
N ALA A 326 30.26 47.90 1.07
CA ALA A 326 28.96 48.06 1.74
C ALA A 326 27.82 48.57 0.81
N THR A 327 27.97 48.40 -0.51
CA THR A 327 27.04 48.93 -1.51
C THR A 327 26.09 47.83 -1.95
N ALA A 328 24.85 47.90 -1.47
CA ALA A 328 23.83 46.93 -1.83
C ALA A 328 23.52 46.94 -3.35
N GLY A 329 23.55 45.77 -3.97
CA GLY A 329 23.01 45.48 -5.29
C GLY A 329 21.66 44.76 -5.21
N MET A 330 21.22 44.24 -6.35
CA MET A 330 20.03 43.42 -6.51
C MET A 330 20.38 42.16 -7.31
N GLN A 331 19.69 41.06 -7.03
CA GLN A 331 19.71 39.84 -7.83
C GLN A 331 18.29 39.43 -8.16
N SER A 332 18.12 38.82 -9.33
CA SER A 332 16.91 38.10 -9.73
C SER A 332 17.24 36.64 -9.99
N ARG A 333 16.26 35.76 -9.84
CA ARG A 333 16.28 34.40 -10.39
C ARG A 333 14.93 34.08 -10.99
N THR A 334 14.92 33.14 -11.93
CA THR A 334 13.74 32.77 -12.71
C THR A 334 13.42 31.29 -12.59
N ARG A 335 12.18 30.92 -12.87
CA ARG A 335 11.73 29.54 -13.05
C ARG A 335 10.71 29.48 -14.17
N SER A 336 10.66 28.35 -14.86
CA SER A 336 9.79 28.16 -16.02
C SER A 336 8.59 27.27 -15.68
N CYS A 337 7.43 27.57 -16.24
CA CYS A 337 6.27 26.70 -16.18
C CYS A 337 6.36 25.69 -17.34
N VAL A 338 6.45 24.39 -17.02
CA VAL A 338 6.71 23.31 -17.99
C VAL A 338 5.71 22.16 -17.86
N GLY A 339 5.55 21.37 -18.92
CA GLY A 339 4.73 20.15 -18.91
C GLY A 339 3.22 20.37 -19.08
N ARG A 340 2.77 21.59 -19.37
CA ARG A 340 1.39 21.91 -19.74
C ARG A 340 1.03 21.24 -21.08
N GLU A 341 -0.02 20.43 -21.10
CA GLU A 341 -0.56 19.75 -22.30
C GLU A 341 -2.10 19.78 -22.27
N PHE A 342 -2.76 19.58 -23.42
CA PHE A 342 -4.24 19.48 -23.55
C PHE A 342 -5.06 20.58 -22.85
N GLU A 343 -4.68 21.85 -23.05
CA GLU A 343 -5.37 23.02 -22.49
C GLU A 343 -5.37 23.16 -20.95
N GLY A 344 -4.58 22.37 -20.21
CA GLY A 344 -4.46 22.49 -18.75
C GLY A 344 -4.00 23.86 -18.25
N ASP A 345 -4.08 24.10 -16.95
CA ASP A 345 -3.81 25.44 -16.40
C ASP A 345 -2.32 25.84 -16.46
N PHE A 346 -2.05 27.14 -16.39
CA PHE A 346 -0.70 27.66 -16.16
C PHE A 346 -0.36 27.58 -14.66
N CYS A 347 0.94 27.57 -14.36
CA CYS A 347 1.44 27.51 -12.99
C CYS A 347 1.06 28.76 -12.20
N ASP A 348 0.52 28.58 -10.99
CA ASP A 348 0.19 29.68 -10.08
C ASP A 348 1.43 30.19 -9.30
N GLY A 349 1.42 31.47 -8.96
CA GLY A 349 2.51 32.20 -8.30
C GLY A 349 3.58 32.76 -9.25
N ASP A 350 4.61 33.40 -8.69
CA ASP A 350 5.58 34.18 -9.46
C ASP A 350 6.61 33.33 -10.23
N SER A 351 6.94 33.75 -11.45
CA SER A 351 8.03 33.18 -12.28
C SER A 351 9.41 33.79 -12.00
N SER A 352 9.47 34.86 -11.19
CA SER A 352 10.67 35.64 -10.90
C SER A 352 10.71 35.99 -9.41
N ASP A 353 11.88 35.86 -8.79
CA ASP A 353 12.15 36.18 -7.38
C ASP A 353 13.33 37.15 -7.31
N ASN A 354 13.26 38.13 -6.40
CA ASN A 354 14.18 39.27 -6.33
C ASN A 354 14.66 39.51 -4.89
N ARG A 355 15.97 39.72 -4.70
CA ARG A 355 16.56 40.02 -3.38
C ARG A 355 17.62 41.11 -3.44
N GLY A 356 17.87 41.74 -2.28
CA GLY A 356 19.04 42.57 -2.09
C GLY A 356 20.31 41.72 -1.98
N CYS A 357 21.47 42.27 -2.34
CA CYS A 357 22.72 41.54 -2.22
C CYS A 357 23.93 42.43 -1.90
N TYR A 358 24.98 41.82 -1.35
CA TYR A 358 26.33 42.37 -1.29
C TYR A 358 27.27 41.45 -2.05
N ASN A 359 27.98 42.01 -3.03
CA ASN A 359 28.93 41.26 -3.84
C ASN A 359 30.26 41.11 -3.06
N ILE A 360 30.66 39.86 -2.83
CA ILE A 360 31.94 39.46 -2.20
C ILE A 360 32.82 38.60 -3.12
N GLU A 361 32.47 38.54 -4.41
CA GLU A 361 33.19 37.78 -5.42
C GLU A 361 34.64 38.30 -5.57
N GLY A 362 35.62 37.41 -5.35
CA GLY A 362 37.05 37.73 -5.38
C GLY A 362 37.54 38.59 -4.22
N CYS A 363 36.79 38.70 -3.12
CA CYS A 363 37.21 39.48 -1.96
C CYS A 363 38.09 38.68 -1.01
N SER A 364 39.29 39.19 -0.72
CA SER A 364 40.10 38.63 0.36
C SER A 364 39.47 38.93 1.72
N MET A 365 39.25 37.89 2.52
CA MET A 365 38.52 37.97 3.79
C MET A 365 39.18 37.10 4.88
N GLU A 366 38.98 37.46 6.15
CA GLU A 366 39.31 36.56 7.24
C GLU A 366 38.30 35.40 7.26
N GLY A 367 38.80 34.17 7.38
CA GLY A 367 37.99 32.96 7.42
C GLY A 367 37.85 32.39 8.82
N LYS A 368 36.69 31.78 9.08
CA LYS A 368 36.46 30.89 10.22
C LYS A 368 35.96 29.54 9.74
N TRP A 369 36.43 28.46 10.38
CA TRP A 369 35.88 27.13 10.15
C TRP A 369 34.43 27.07 10.60
N SER A 370 33.57 26.49 9.75
CA SER A 370 32.21 26.13 10.14
C SER A 370 32.22 25.07 11.24
N GLU A 371 31.08 24.92 11.90
CA GLU A 371 30.77 23.66 12.59
C GLU A 371 30.83 22.49 11.60
N TRP A 372 31.05 21.28 12.12
CA TRP A 372 30.94 20.07 11.31
C TRP A 372 29.52 19.93 10.75
N SER A 373 29.41 19.61 9.46
CA SER A 373 28.17 19.12 8.90
C SER A 373 27.74 17.80 9.57
N ASN A 374 26.44 17.52 9.54
CA ASN A 374 25.93 16.22 9.91
C ASN A 374 26.60 15.15 9.02
N TRP A 375 26.80 13.95 9.56
CA TRP A 375 27.25 12.81 8.77
C TRP A 375 26.31 12.59 7.57
N GLY A 376 26.91 12.58 6.37
CA GLY A 376 26.20 12.27 5.13
C GLY A 376 25.68 10.83 5.08
N PHE A 377 25.02 10.51 3.97
CA PHE A 377 24.56 9.14 3.74
C PHE A 377 25.74 8.16 3.65
N CYS A 378 25.46 6.90 3.95
CA CYS A 378 26.39 5.81 3.73
C CYS A 378 26.52 5.59 2.22
N GLU A 379 27.73 5.71 1.68
CA GLU A 379 28.04 5.51 0.26
C GLU A 379 29.09 4.39 0.11
N PRO A 380 28.82 3.33 -0.67
CA PRO A 380 27.50 2.95 -1.20
C PRO A 380 26.46 2.73 -0.08
N PRO A 381 25.14 2.72 -0.37
CA PRO A 381 24.11 2.52 0.66
C PRO A 381 24.05 1.10 1.25
N CYS A 382 24.83 0.14 0.72
CA CYS A 382 24.85 -1.24 1.19
C CYS A 382 26.25 -1.87 1.04
N GLY A 383 26.52 -2.89 1.88
CA GLY A 383 27.78 -3.65 1.90
C GLY A 383 28.84 -3.11 2.87
N ALA A 384 29.84 -3.95 3.20
CA ALA A 384 30.83 -3.66 4.25
C ALA A 384 31.75 -2.46 3.98
N ARG A 385 31.85 -2.00 2.73
CA ARG A 385 32.66 -0.84 2.31
C ARG A 385 31.94 0.51 2.42
N SER A 386 30.71 0.53 2.92
CA SER A 386 29.92 1.74 3.10
C SER A 386 30.57 2.69 4.10
N ILE A 387 30.92 3.89 3.64
CA ILE A 387 31.43 4.97 4.48
C ILE A 387 30.46 6.13 4.50
N LYS A 388 30.45 6.87 5.61
CA LYS A 388 29.80 8.18 5.73
C LYS A 388 30.89 9.24 5.84
N THR A 389 30.60 10.42 5.29
CA THR A 389 31.52 11.56 5.29
C THR A 389 30.86 12.75 5.96
N ARG A 390 31.62 13.52 6.74
CA ARG A 390 31.25 14.87 7.16
C ARG A 390 32.33 15.86 6.77
N SER A 391 31.96 17.12 6.65
CA SER A 391 32.84 18.21 6.23
C SER A 391 32.67 19.42 7.13
N ARG A 392 33.73 20.22 7.24
CA ARG A 392 33.62 21.63 7.64
C ARG A 392 34.33 22.48 6.61
N HIS A 393 33.79 23.67 6.39
CA HIS A 393 34.23 24.57 5.33
C HIS A 393 34.85 25.82 5.95
N CYS A 394 35.85 26.39 5.30
CA CYS A 394 36.38 27.69 5.62
C CYS A 394 35.38 28.73 5.11
N THR A 395 34.69 29.40 6.03
CA THR A 395 33.64 30.38 5.71
C THR A 395 34.15 31.80 5.99
N PRO A 396 33.85 32.80 5.14
CA PRO A 396 34.25 34.17 5.39
C PRO A 396 33.56 34.75 6.63
N ILE A 397 34.28 35.58 7.37
CA ILE A 397 33.71 36.41 8.43
C ILE A 397 33.04 37.62 7.76
N TYR A 398 31.72 37.51 7.55
CA TYR A 398 30.93 38.54 6.87
C TYR A 398 30.97 39.90 7.62
N PRO A 399 31.13 41.03 6.89
CA PRO A 399 31.02 42.36 7.48
C PRO A 399 29.63 42.63 8.05
N ALA A 400 29.56 43.47 9.09
CA ALA A 400 28.30 43.92 9.70
C ALA A 400 27.57 44.98 8.84
N TYR A 401 27.14 44.58 7.64
CA TYR A 401 26.36 45.43 6.73
C TYR A 401 24.86 45.39 7.08
N PRO A 402 24.07 46.42 6.69
CA PRO A 402 22.63 46.44 6.91
C PRO A 402 21.92 45.23 6.27
N GLU A 403 21.16 44.49 7.09
CA GLU A 403 20.38 43.33 6.67
C GLU A 403 19.25 43.70 5.68
N TYR A 404 18.72 44.92 5.77
CA TYR A 404 17.63 45.40 4.92
C TYR A 404 18.04 46.62 4.09
N VAL A 405 17.80 46.54 2.79
CA VAL A 405 18.29 47.46 1.76
C VAL A 405 17.15 47.90 0.82
N GLY A 406 17.50 48.75 -0.16
CA GLY A 406 16.54 49.41 -1.04
C GLY A 406 16.00 50.71 -0.45
N GLN A 407 15.25 51.46 -1.25
CA GLN A 407 14.75 52.80 -0.91
C GLN A 407 13.84 52.81 0.34
N TYR A 408 13.18 51.69 0.64
CA TYR A 408 12.25 51.53 1.76
C TYR A 408 12.71 50.49 2.80
N LYS A 409 13.96 50.00 2.73
CA LYS A 409 14.48 48.90 3.58
C LYS A 409 13.57 47.65 3.59
N ASN A 410 12.92 47.36 2.47
CA ASN A 410 11.99 46.25 2.32
C ASN A 410 12.61 44.99 1.70
N LEU A 411 13.82 45.09 1.13
CA LEU A 411 14.55 43.96 0.56
C LEU A 411 15.58 43.45 1.56
N LYS A 412 15.46 42.17 1.97
CA LYS A 412 16.51 41.51 2.74
C LYS A 412 17.74 41.28 1.86
N ALA A 413 18.92 41.60 2.37
CA ALA A 413 20.20 41.50 1.69
C ALA A 413 20.96 40.24 2.09
N PHE A 414 21.62 39.63 1.11
CA PHE A 414 22.45 38.43 1.30
C PHE A 414 23.82 38.63 0.65
N PHE A 415 24.87 38.01 1.20
CA PHE A 415 26.17 37.96 0.54
C PHE A 415 26.12 36.99 -0.65
N TRP A 416 26.79 37.35 -1.74
CA TRP A 416 26.86 36.55 -2.97
C TRP A 416 28.25 36.66 -3.61
N GLY A 417 28.70 35.59 -4.25
CA GLY A 417 30.03 35.42 -4.81
C GLY A 417 30.92 34.54 -3.92
N GLU A 418 31.97 33.98 -4.52
CA GLU A 418 33.02 33.25 -3.81
C GLU A 418 34.11 34.23 -3.38
N SER A 419 34.48 34.21 -2.09
CA SER A 419 35.54 35.04 -1.51
C SER A 419 36.85 34.25 -1.36
N ASP A 420 37.97 34.97 -1.32
CA ASP A 420 39.29 34.43 -0.99
C ASP A 420 39.49 34.46 0.54
N GLN A 421 38.77 33.62 1.28
CA GLN A 421 38.93 33.52 2.73
C GLN A 421 40.13 32.68 3.16
N SER A 422 40.82 33.12 4.22
CA SER A 422 41.91 32.35 4.85
C SER A 422 41.55 31.97 6.28
N CYS A 423 41.50 30.66 6.57
CA CYS A 423 41.22 30.12 7.90
C CYS A 423 42.51 29.72 8.66
N PRO A 424 42.50 29.75 10.00
CA PRO A 424 43.60 29.21 10.80
C PRO A 424 43.84 27.71 10.51
N PRO A 425 45.09 27.25 10.39
CA PRO A 425 45.39 25.84 10.12
C PRO A 425 45.02 24.94 11.31
N ILE A 426 44.48 23.75 11.02
CA ILE A 426 44.11 22.74 12.04
C ILE A 426 44.91 21.46 11.79
N PRO A 427 46.05 21.25 12.47
CA PRO A 427 46.77 19.96 12.40
C PRO A 427 45.86 18.79 12.84
N PRO A 428 45.90 17.62 12.17
CA PRO A 428 46.84 17.22 11.11
C PRO A 428 46.38 17.57 9.67
N TYR A 429 45.33 18.38 9.50
CA TYR A 429 44.73 18.65 8.19
C TYR A 429 45.46 19.79 7.46
N ASN A 430 46.03 19.48 6.29
CA ASN A 430 46.69 20.45 5.41
C ASN A 430 45.74 20.97 4.31
N SER A 431 44.56 21.45 4.69
CA SER A 431 43.57 22.03 3.77
C SER A 431 43.15 23.42 4.24
N ASN A 432 43.13 24.37 3.31
CA ASN A 432 42.79 25.78 3.60
C ASN A 432 41.30 26.09 3.38
N ASP A 433 40.55 25.18 2.73
CA ASP A 433 39.17 25.41 2.30
C ASP A 433 38.19 24.39 2.89
N VAL A 434 38.39 23.09 2.66
CA VAL A 434 37.49 22.04 3.20
C VAL A 434 38.27 20.99 3.97
N ILE A 435 37.86 20.73 5.21
CA ILE A 435 38.32 19.59 6.00
C ILE A 435 37.23 18.52 6.00
N THR A 436 37.57 17.30 5.60
CA THR A 436 36.65 16.16 5.59
C THR A 436 37.08 15.08 6.59
N GLU A 437 36.10 14.37 7.11
CA GLU A 437 36.29 13.22 7.98
C GLU A 437 35.39 12.07 7.48
N THR A 438 35.93 10.86 7.46
CA THR A 438 35.22 9.65 7.00
C THR A 438 35.16 8.64 8.12
N ALA A 439 34.04 7.90 8.20
CA ALA A 439 33.84 6.81 9.14
C ALA A 439 33.09 5.67 8.46
N GLN A 440 33.35 4.42 8.87
CA GLN A 440 32.64 3.26 8.36
C GLN A 440 31.23 3.18 8.97
N CYS A 441 30.22 2.97 8.12
CA CYS A 441 28.85 2.74 8.58
C CYS A 441 28.73 1.33 9.18
N GLN A 442 28.13 1.24 10.37
CA GLN A 442 27.94 0.01 11.12
C GLN A 442 26.58 -0.64 10.80
N GLU A 443 26.48 -1.96 10.93
CA GLU A 443 25.23 -2.74 10.73
C GLU A 443 24.52 -2.48 9.38
N VAL A 444 25.31 -2.26 8.34
CA VAL A 444 24.84 -2.03 6.96
C VAL A 444 24.46 -3.35 6.30
N PRO A 445 23.27 -3.48 5.67
CA PRO A 445 22.86 -4.72 5.03
C PRO A 445 23.67 -5.06 3.79
N ILE A 446 23.72 -6.36 3.48
CA ILE A 446 24.28 -6.90 2.23
C ILE A 446 23.38 -6.49 1.07
N CYS A 447 23.95 -5.96 -0.03
CA CYS A 447 23.17 -5.42 -1.16
C CYS A 447 22.15 -6.41 -1.77
N GLU A 448 22.43 -7.71 -1.75
CA GLU A 448 21.51 -8.74 -2.27
C GLU A 448 20.22 -8.90 -1.44
N SER A 449 20.26 -8.67 -0.13
CA SER A 449 19.05 -8.80 0.70
C SER A 449 18.10 -7.61 0.50
N VAL A 450 18.65 -6.41 0.30
CA VAL A 450 17.88 -5.19 0.02
C VAL A 450 17.14 -5.29 -1.32
N MET A 451 17.75 -5.91 -2.34
CA MET A 451 17.09 -6.21 -3.61
C MET A 451 15.87 -7.15 -3.45
N ARG A 452 15.91 -8.10 -2.50
CA ARG A 452 14.83 -9.08 -2.29
C ARG A 452 13.64 -8.51 -1.51
N LEU A 453 13.86 -7.52 -0.63
CA LEU A 453 12.78 -6.82 0.09
C LEU A 453 11.82 -6.09 -0.87
N ARG A 454 12.33 -5.63 -2.02
CA ARG A 454 11.55 -5.01 -3.10
C ARG A 454 10.49 -5.91 -3.75
N ASN A 455 10.59 -7.23 -3.57
CA ASN A 455 9.68 -8.21 -4.18
C ASN A 455 8.70 -8.84 -3.17
N ARG A 456 8.58 -8.28 -1.96
CA ARG A 456 7.69 -8.78 -0.88
C ARG A 456 6.71 -7.74 -0.34
N THR A 457 6.65 -6.56 -0.97
CA THR A 457 5.69 -5.48 -0.77
C THR A 457 5.26 -4.99 -2.13
#